data_AF-A0AAW0T005-F1
#
_entry.id   AF-A0AAW0T005-F1
#
_cell.length_a   1.000
_cell.length_b   1.000
_cell.length_c   1.000
_cell.angle_alpha   90.00
_cell.angle_beta   90.00
_cell.angle_gamma   90.00
#
_symmetry.space_group_name_H-M   'P 1'
#
loop_
_entity.id
_entity.type
_entity.pdbx_description
1 polymer ?
#
loop_
_entity_poly.entity_id
_entity_poly.type
_entity_poly.pdbx_seq_one_letter_code
_entity_poly.pdbx_strand_id
1 'polypeptide(L)'
;MKRYKPTSHKKTGRREVNKWIVSSLLNTVTTCLPAACLSVVVVVFLSSNEMSEKVRRGQLSYWVSLKDGAESVDPRLQRNSSVLEAIPYFCTTANLQSAVVYLSQELQGMGLGCPLIETEGQRVNLVALVNACWEVTQLYRASVRDTSSLQEQHRRNAADINHFQTSIKDLRGEVNEKERLIGEAQEKERRATIGSRSLATKLKTEKEEVRRLNSILQQREAQHQHELKKKEMEN
;
A
#
# COMPACT_ATOMS: atom_id res chain seq x y z
N MET A 1 -7.00 9.15 42.81
CA MET A 1 -5.52 9.23 42.74
C MET A 1 -4.91 8.10 43.57
N LYS A 2 -4.37 7.05 42.93
CA LYS A 2 -3.35 6.17 43.53
C LYS A 2 -2.39 5.76 42.42
N ARG A 3 -1.16 6.30 42.44
CA ARG A 3 -0.06 5.92 41.53
C ARG A 3 0.61 4.67 42.07
N TYR A 4 0.68 3.63 41.25
CA TYR A 4 1.49 2.43 41.53
C TYR A 4 2.84 2.59 40.83
N LYS A 5 3.93 2.69 41.60
CA LYS A 5 5.32 2.56 41.10
C LYS A 5 5.73 1.10 41.25
N PRO A 6 6.27 0.43 40.21
CA PRO A 6 6.94 -0.84 40.40
C PRO A 6 8.43 -0.60 40.72
N THR A 7 8.84 -1.24 41.81
CA THR A 7 10.21 -1.32 42.33
C THR A 7 11.09 -2.19 41.43
N SER A 8 12.31 -1.71 41.17
CA SER A 8 13.35 -2.43 40.46
C SER A 8 14.09 -3.38 41.40
N HIS A 9 13.88 -4.69 41.28
CA HIS A 9 14.88 -5.69 41.69
C HIS A 9 14.58 -7.02 41.01
N LYS A 10 15.56 -7.50 40.21
CA LYS A 10 15.81 -8.88 39.72
C LYS A 10 16.47 -8.83 38.33
N LYS A 11 17.65 -8.21 38.22
CA LYS A 11 18.51 -8.30 37.00
C LYS A 11 19.88 -8.92 37.26
N THR A 12 20.22 -9.24 38.50
CA THR A 12 21.56 -9.70 38.89
C THR A 12 21.75 -11.23 38.80
N GLY A 13 20.72 -12.04 39.02
CA GLY A 13 20.87 -13.51 38.97
C GLY A 13 20.98 -14.14 37.57
N ARG A 14 20.33 -13.57 36.54
CA ARG A 14 20.36 -14.15 35.17
C ARG A 14 21.68 -13.94 34.42
N ARG A 15 22.47 -12.93 34.80
CA ARG A 15 23.76 -12.67 34.15
C ARG A 15 24.82 -13.66 34.62
N GLU A 16 24.77 -14.12 35.87
CA GLU A 16 25.72 -15.11 36.37
C GLU A 16 25.46 -16.51 35.84
N VAL A 17 24.18 -16.92 35.71
CA VAL A 17 23.81 -18.20 35.09
C VAL A 17 24.26 -18.24 33.63
N ASN A 18 24.10 -17.14 32.88
CA ASN A 18 24.60 -17.04 31.52
C ASN A 18 26.13 -17.06 31.44
N LYS A 19 26.83 -16.46 32.40
CA LYS A 19 28.30 -16.53 32.46
C LYS A 19 28.77 -17.95 32.77
N TRP A 20 28.08 -18.69 33.65
CA TRP A 20 28.43 -20.06 34.00
C TRP A 20 28.17 -21.03 32.85
N ILE A 21 27.02 -20.91 32.16
CA ILE A 21 26.70 -21.72 30.98
C ILE A 21 27.68 -21.43 29.83
N VAL A 22 28.00 -20.16 29.57
CA VAL A 22 28.97 -19.79 28.53
C VAL A 22 30.38 -20.26 28.89
N SER A 23 30.79 -20.17 30.16
CA SER A 23 32.09 -20.67 30.63
C SER A 23 32.18 -22.20 30.58
N SER A 24 31.09 -22.91 30.90
CA SER A 24 31.04 -24.36 30.86
C SER A 24 31.03 -24.87 29.42
N LEU A 25 30.31 -24.20 28.51
CA LEU A 25 30.32 -24.53 27.08
C LEU A 25 31.67 -24.19 26.43
N LEU A 26 32.32 -23.08 26.80
CA LEU A 26 33.69 -22.79 26.33
C LEU A 26 34.66 -23.88 26.79
N ASN A 27 34.63 -24.30 28.05
CA ASN A 27 35.57 -25.30 28.57
C ASN A 27 35.39 -26.68 27.90
N THR A 28 34.16 -27.14 27.66
CA THR A 28 33.91 -28.43 27.01
C THR A 28 34.31 -28.44 25.52
N VAL A 29 34.21 -27.29 24.84
CA VAL A 29 34.63 -27.16 23.44
C VAL A 29 36.15 -26.99 23.33
N THR A 30 36.80 -26.41 24.34
CA THR A 30 38.26 -26.20 24.37
C THR A 30 39.04 -27.50 24.61
N THR A 31 38.45 -28.49 25.30
CA THR A 31 39.10 -29.78 25.56
C THR A 31 39.01 -30.78 24.42
N CYS A 32 38.16 -30.55 23.42
CA CYS A 32 37.84 -31.56 22.39
C CYS A 32 38.13 -31.13 20.94
N LEU A 33 38.54 -29.87 20.69
CA LEU A 33 38.88 -29.41 19.33
C LEU A 33 40.21 -28.64 19.28
N PRO A 34 41.06 -28.88 18.26
CA PRO A 34 42.28 -28.10 18.06
C PRO A 34 41.98 -26.61 17.86
N ALA A 35 42.87 -25.75 18.37
CA ALA A 35 42.68 -24.30 18.57
C ALA A 35 42.19 -23.51 17.34
N ALA A 36 42.42 -24.00 16.13
CA ALA A 36 41.95 -23.38 14.89
C ALA A 36 40.41 -23.44 14.74
N CYS A 37 39.76 -24.52 15.19
CA CYS A 37 38.31 -24.72 15.06
C CYS A 37 37.49 -23.87 16.05
N LEU A 38 38.07 -23.54 17.20
CA LEU A 38 37.44 -22.69 18.22
C LEU A 38 37.21 -21.25 17.71
N SER A 39 38.13 -20.72 16.91
CA SER A 39 38.03 -19.36 16.37
C SER A 39 36.84 -19.19 15.42
N VAL A 40 36.58 -20.19 14.57
CA VAL A 40 35.52 -20.15 13.55
C VAL A 40 34.15 -20.29 14.18
N VAL A 41 33.98 -21.23 15.13
CA VAL A 41 32.71 -21.43 15.83
C VAL A 41 32.33 -20.20 16.66
N VAL A 42 33.29 -19.60 17.37
CA VAL A 42 33.04 -18.39 18.18
C VAL A 42 32.68 -17.19 17.31
N VAL A 43 33.32 -16.99 16.15
CA VAL A 43 33.01 -15.89 15.23
C VAL A 43 31.62 -16.04 14.60
N VAL A 44 31.22 -17.25 14.21
CA VAL A 44 29.89 -17.54 13.65
C VAL A 44 28.80 -17.37 14.72
N PHE A 45 29.06 -17.80 15.96
CA PHE A 45 28.10 -17.67 17.07
C PHE A 45 27.93 -16.22 17.52
N LEU A 46 29.02 -15.45 17.64
CA LEU A 46 28.96 -14.02 18.01
C LEU A 46 28.27 -13.19 16.93
N SER A 47 28.55 -13.47 15.64
CA SER A 47 27.89 -12.79 14.51
C SER A 47 26.38 -13.07 14.45
N SER A 48 25.96 -14.28 14.83
CA SER A 48 24.54 -14.67 14.90
C SER A 48 23.81 -14.03 16.08
N ASN A 49 24.48 -13.91 17.23
CA ASN A 49 23.90 -13.30 18.43
C ASN A 49 23.77 -11.77 18.29
N GLU A 50 24.72 -11.11 17.64
CA GLU A 50 24.65 -9.67 17.37
C GLU A 50 23.55 -9.31 16.35
N MET A 51 23.29 -10.19 15.38
CA MET A 51 22.17 -10.07 14.46
C MET A 51 20.82 -10.26 15.18
N SER A 52 20.72 -11.23 16.09
CA SER A 52 19.54 -11.48 16.92
C SER A 52 19.19 -10.29 17.81
N GLU A 53 20.18 -9.58 18.35
CA GLU A 53 19.94 -8.37 19.14
C GLU A 53 19.53 -7.15 18.29
N LYS A 54 20.07 -6.98 17.08
CA LYS A 54 19.68 -5.88 16.18
C LYS A 54 18.25 -6.06 15.67
N VAL A 55 17.82 -7.29 15.41
CA VAL A 55 16.41 -7.63 15.07
C VAL A 55 15.47 -7.42 16.26
N ARG A 56 15.92 -7.66 17.50
CA ARG A 56 15.11 -7.42 18.72
C ARG A 56 14.97 -5.94 19.09
N ARG A 57 15.94 -5.09 18.70
CA ARG A 57 15.95 -3.64 19.00
C ARG A 57 15.16 -2.81 17.97
N GLY A 58 14.82 -3.37 16.81
CA GLY A 58 13.97 -2.72 15.80
C GLY A 58 12.49 -2.93 16.07
N GLN A 59 11.85 -1.92 16.66
CA GLN A 59 10.39 -1.76 16.79
C GLN A 59 9.63 -2.30 15.57
N LEU A 60 8.85 -3.36 15.78
CA LEU A 60 7.79 -3.77 14.87
C LEU A 60 6.47 -3.23 15.43
N SER A 61 6.24 -1.92 15.28
CA SER A 61 4.93 -1.33 15.55
C SER A 61 4.03 -1.62 14.35
N TYR A 62 3.40 -2.79 14.33
CA TYR A 62 2.29 -3.05 13.43
C TYR A 62 1.01 -2.53 14.07
N TRP A 63 0.53 -1.40 13.56
CA TRP A 63 -0.87 -1.05 13.57
C TRP A 63 -1.23 -0.63 12.15
N VAL A 64 -1.96 -1.49 11.45
CA VAL A 64 -2.83 -1.05 10.36
C VAL A 64 -4.21 -1.55 10.72
N SER A 65 -4.97 -0.66 11.36
CA SER A 65 -6.42 -0.73 11.35
C SER A 65 -6.86 -0.33 9.95
N LEU A 66 -7.41 -1.27 9.18
CA LEU A 66 -8.35 -0.96 8.13
C LEU A 66 -9.48 -1.99 8.21
N LYS A 67 -10.64 -1.51 8.65
CA LYS A 67 -11.91 -2.21 8.52
C LYS A 67 -12.37 -2.12 7.07
N ASP A 68 -13.12 -3.15 6.70
CA ASP A 68 -13.98 -3.29 5.53
C ASP A 68 -13.30 -3.77 4.23
N GLY A 69 -13.72 -4.96 3.78
CA GLY A 69 -13.41 -5.52 2.47
C GLY A 69 -12.71 -6.88 2.55
N ALA A 70 -13.49 -7.95 2.42
CA ALA A 70 -12.98 -9.30 2.30
C ALA A 70 -12.24 -9.50 0.98
N GLU A 71 -10.94 -9.82 1.00
CA GLU A 71 -10.31 -10.84 0.16
C GLU A 71 -8.86 -11.12 0.57
N SER A 72 -8.60 -12.42 0.77
CA SER A 72 -7.31 -13.13 0.91
C SER A 72 -6.08 -12.35 1.40
N VAL A 73 -5.94 -12.26 2.73
CA VAL A 73 -4.62 -12.12 3.36
C VAL A 73 -3.84 -13.41 3.06
N ASP A 74 -2.77 -13.32 2.27
CA ASP A 74 -1.84 -14.43 2.03
C ASP A 74 -1.32 -14.96 3.39
N PRO A 75 -1.59 -16.24 3.74
CA PRO A 75 -1.23 -16.79 5.06
C PRO A 75 0.28 -16.86 5.32
N ARG A 76 1.12 -16.53 4.35
CA ARG A 76 2.58 -16.74 4.42
C ARG A 76 3.37 -15.62 5.11
N LEU A 77 2.73 -14.57 5.60
CA LEU A 77 3.41 -13.43 6.24
C LEU A 77 3.14 -13.24 7.74
N GLN A 78 2.46 -14.18 8.40
CA GLN A 78 2.56 -14.29 9.86
C GLN A 78 3.83 -15.07 10.21
N ARG A 79 4.93 -14.34 10.44
CA ARG A 79 6.09 -14.90 11.15
C ARG A 79 5.64 -15.16 12.59
N ASN A 80 5.08 -16.34 12.78
CA ASN A 80 4.63 -16.88 14.05
C ASN A 80 5.80 -16.87 15.03
N SER A 81 5.79 -15.94 15.99
CA SER A 81 6.71 -15.95 17.13
C SER A 81 6.59 -17.21 17.98
N SER A 82 5.56 -18.04 17.75
CA SER A 82 5.35 -19.36 18.36
C SER A 82 6.05 -20.51 17.63
N VAL A 83 6.60 -20.33 16.42
CA VAL A 83 7.31 -21.39 15.67
C VAL A 83 8.77 -21.56 16.12
N LEU A 84 9.24 -20.73 17.06
CA LEU A 84 10.48 -20.96 17.81
C LEU A 84 10.29 -21.95 18.97
N GLU A 85 9.18 -22.69 19.00
CA GLU A 85 9.07 -23.89 19.82
C GLU A 85 10.06 -24.92 19.26
N ALA A 86 11.11 -25.19 20.07
CA ALA A 86 12.32 -25.96 19.79
C ALA A 86 12.31 -26.78 18.49
N ILE A 87 12.85 -26.21 17.41
CA ILE A 87 13.21 -26.97 16.22
C ILE A 87 14.12 -28.11 16.70
N PRO A 88 13.72 -29.39 16.54
CA PRO A 88 14.55 -30.50 16.97
C PRO A 88 15.91 -30.41 16.27
N TYR A 89 16.98 -30.72 17.01
CA TYR A 89 18.34 -30.63 16.47
C TYR A 89 18.44 -31.43 15.17
N PHE A 90 18.69 -30.72 14.07
CA PHE A 90 18.82 -31.30 12.73
C PHE A 90 19.90 -32.40 12.68
N CYS A 91 21.01 -32.19 13.40
CA CYS A 91 22.11 -33.13 13.49
C CYS A 91 22.31 -33.59 14.95
N THR A 92 22.46 -34.90 15.12
CA THR A 92 22.86 -35.61 16.35
C THR A 92 24.03 -36.53 16.02
N THR A 93 24.74 -37.02 17.04
CA THR A 93 25.88 -37.94 16.83
C THR A 93 25.47 -39.24 16.13
N ALA A 94 24.21 -39.67 16.28
CA ALA A 94 23.68 -40.86 15.65
C ALA A 94 23.31 -40.67 14.16
N ASN A 95 23.02 -39.45 13.72
CA ASN A 95 22.51 -39.17 12.36
C ASN A 95 23.44 -38.30 11.49
N LEU A 96 24.66 -38.01 11.97
CA LEU A 96 25.61 -37.09 11.34
C LEU A 96 25.87 -37.40 9.86
N GLN A 97 26.09 -38.66 9.50
CA GLN A 97 26.38 -39.06 8.12
C GLN A 97 25.20 -38.78 7.19
N SER A 98 23.99 -39.19 7.58
CA SER A 98 22.77 -38.92 6.83
C SER A 98 22.44 -37.42 6.76
N ALA A 99 22.68 -36.68 7.85
CA ALA A 99 22.46 -35.24 7.90
C ALA A 99 23.40 -34.47 6.96
N VAL A 100 24.66 -34.89 6.83
CA VAL A 100 25.62 -34.28 5.90
C VAL A 100 25.24 -34.55 4.45
N VAL A 101 24.84 -35.79 4.11
CA VAL A 101 24.36 -36.12 2.76
C VAL A 101 23.13 -35.27 2.41
N TYR A 102 22.16 -35.21 3.32
CA TYR A 102 20.94 -34.43 3.11
C TYR A 102 21.24 -32.93 2.97
N LEU A 103 22.08 -32.36 3.85
CA LEU A 103 22.51 -30.98 3.76
C LEU A 103 23.21 -30.69 2.43
N SER A 104 24.06 -31.60 1.96
CA SER A 104 24.75 -31.47 0.68
C SER A 104 23.76 -31.44 -0.49
N GLN A 105 22.72 -32.25 -0.46
CA GLN A 105 21.65 -32.27 -1.47
C GLN A 105 20.82 -30.99 -1.45
N GLU A 106 20.45 -30.50 -0.26
CA GLU A 106 19.71 -29.24 -0.11
C GLU A 106 20.53 -28.04 -0.58
N LEU A 107 21.82 -27.98 -0.24
CA LEU A 107 22.74 -26.95 -0.73
C LEU A 107 22.84 -26.99 -2.27
N GLN A 108 22.96 -28.19 -2.84
CA GLN A 108 22.97 -28.36 -4.29
C GLN A 108 21.65 -27.95 -4.95
N GLY A 109 20.51 -28.24 -4.31
CA GLY A 109 19.18 -27.79 -4.73
C GLY A 109 19.03 -26.26 -4.68
N MET A 110 19.73 -25.59 -3.76
CA MET A 110 19.85 -24.12 -3.72
C MET A 110 20.87 -23.57 -4.74
N GLY A 111 21.49 -24.42 -5.56
CA GLY A 111 22.50 -24.03 -6.55
C GLY A 111 23.90 -23.85 -5.98
N LEU A 112 24.14 -24.20 -4.71
CA LEU A 112 25.44 -24.14 -4.06
C LEU A 112 26.16 -25.47 -4.25
N GLY A 113 26.99 -25.55 -5.29
CA GLY A 113 27.76 -26.73 -5.66
C GLY A 113 28.92 -27.00 -4.70
N CYS A 114 28.63 -27.59 -3.55
CA CYS A 114 29.62 -27.87 -2.52
C CYS A 114 29.67 -29.38 -2.19
N PRO A 115 30.70 -30.12 -2.64
CA PRO A 115 30.88 -31.52 -2.25
C PRO A 115 31.31 -31.58 -0.78
N LEU A 116 30.34 -31.76 0.12
CA LEU A 116 30.59 -31.83 1.56
C LEU A 116 31.28 -33.12 2.00
N ILE A 117 31.30 -34.15 1.15
CA ILE A 117 31.84 -35.48 1.44
C ILE A 117 33.10 -35.69 0.60
N GLU A 118 34.21 -35.98 1.26
CA GLU A 118 35.48 -36.33 0.61
C GLU A 118 35.41 -37.76 0.04
N THR A 119 35.73 -37.89 -1.25
CA THR A 119 35.58 -39.12 -2.03
C THR A 119 36.50 -40.25 -1.57
N GLU A 120 37.57 -39.94 -0.84
CA GLU A 120 38.63 -40.90 -0.46
C GLU A 120 38.52 -41.41 1.00
N GLY A 121 37.51 -41.00 1.77
CA GLY A 121 37.45 -41.42 3.19
C GLY A 121 36.14 -41.25 3.95
N GLN A 122 35.01 -40.90 3.30
CA GLN A 122 33.73 -40.60 3.97
C GLN A 122 33.87 -39.55 5.11
N ARG A 123 34.83 -38.64 4.95
CA ARG A 123 35.06 -37.53 5.88
C ARG A 123 34.39 -36.28 5.37
N VAL A 124 33.91 -35.46 6.30
CA VAL A 124 33.26 -34.19 5.98
C VAL A 124 34.34 -33.16 5.65
N ASN A 125 34.26 -32.56 4.47
CA ASN A 125 35.12 -31.45 4.11
C ASN A 125 34.64 -30.19 4.86
N LEU A 126 35.30 -29.89 5.99
CA LEU A 126 34.93 -28.77 6.85
C LEU A 126 35.09 -27.40 6.16
N VAL A 127 36.06 -27.25 5.26
CA VAL A 127 36.27 -26.00 4.52
C VAL A 127 35.11 -25.76 3.57
N ALA A 128 34.71 -26.80 2.85
CA ALA A 128 33.56 -26.79 1.94
C ALA A 128 32.26 -26.45 2.72
N LEU A 129 32.07 -27.07 3.89
CA LEU A 129 30.93 -26.78 4.76
C LEU A 129 30.89 -25.32 5.24
N VAL A 130 32.02 -24.79 5.72
CA VAL A 130 32.10 -23.40 6.21
C VAL A 130 31.83 -22.39 5.09
N ASN A 131 32.37 -22.64 3.89
CA ASN A 131 32.12 -21.80 2.72
C ASN A 131 30.65 -21.85 2.29
N ALA A 132 30.03 -23.04 2.28
CA ALA A 132 28.61 -23.17 1.98
C ALA A 132 27.74 -22.43 3.02
N CYS A 133 28.08 -22.54 4.32
CA CYS A 133 27.38 -21.78 5.36
C CYS A 133 27.52 -20.26 5.16
N TRP A 134 28.69 -19.79 4.72
CA TRP A 134 28.89 -18.38 4.39
C TRP A 134 28.03 -17.94 3.20
N GLU A 135 28.01 -18.71 2.11
CA GLU A 135 27.21 -18.43 0.92
C GLU A 135 25.71 -18.40 1.24
N VAL A 136 25.19 -19.38 1.99
CA VAL A 136 23.80 -19.37 2.48
C VAL A 136 23.52 -18.13 3.32
N THR A 137 24.45 -17.73 4.19
CA THR A 137 24.29 -16.52 5.00
C THR A 137 24.23 -15.27 4.15
N GLN A 138 25.03 -15.18 3.08
CA GLN A 138 24.99 -14.04 2.16
C GLN A 138 23.70 -14.03 1.33
N LEU A 139 23.27 -15.17 0.81
CA LEU A 139 22.01 -15.31 0.10
C LEU A 139 20.82 -14.92 0.97
N TYR A 140 20.79 -15.37 2.23
CA TYR A 140 19.75 -14.97 3.18
C TYR A 140 19.75 -13.46 3.40
N ARG A 141 20.92 -12.84 3.61
CA ARG A 141 21.03 -11.38 3.77
C ARG A 141 20.56 -10.62 2.54
N ALA A 142 20.90 -11.09 1.34
CA ALA A 142 20.44 -10.50 0.08
C ALA A 142 18.91 -10.64 -0.04
N SER A 143 18.37 -11.84 0.16
CA SER A 143 16.93 -12.11 0.13
C SER A 143 16.14 -11.23 1.12
N VAL A 144 16.65 -11.03 2.34
CA VAL A 144 16.02 -10.13 3.33
C VAL A 144 16.02 -8.67 2.84
N ARG A 145 17.11 -8.19 2.23
CA ARG A 145 17.17 -6.84 1.65
C ARG A 145 16.19 -6.68 0.49
N ASP A 146 16.15 -7.65 -0.41
CA ASP A 146 15.27 -7.64 -1.57
C ASP A 146 13.80 -7.67 -1.15
N THR A 147 13.47 -8.53 -0.17
CA THR A 147 12.12 -8.61 0.40
C THR A 147 11.72 -7.27 1.04
N SER A 148 12.62 -6.64 1.80
CA SER A 148 12.35 -5.34 2.41
C SER A 148 12.14 -4.25 1.35
N SER A 149 12.90 -4.28 0.25
CA SER A 149 12.74 -3.34 -0.87
C SER A 149 11.39 -3.53 -1.56
N LEU A 150 11.02 -4.79 -1.86
CA LEU A 150 9.73 -5.13 -2.46
C LEU A 150 8.55 -4.73 -1.57
N GLN A 151 8.66 -4.92 -0.26
CA GLN A 151 7.63 -4.49 0.70
C GLN A 151 7.44 -2.97 0.71
N GLU A 152 8.54 -2.20 0.64
CA GLU A 152 8.46 -0.74 0.56
C GLU A 152 7.86 -0.27 -0.77
N GLN A 153 8.24 -0.90 -1.89
CA GLN A 153 7.61 -0.61 -3.20
C GLN A 153 6.12 -0.94 -3.19
N HIS A 154 5.74 -2.09 -2.62
CA HIS A 154 4.34 -2.47 -2.49
C HIS A 154 3.56 -1.45 -1.65
N ARG A 155 4.14 -0.96 -0.54
CA ARG A 155 3.53 0.09 0.29
C ARG A 155 3.33 1.40 -0.48
N ARG A 156 4.30 1.81 -1.30
CA ARG A 156 4.17 3.01 -2.15
C ARG A 156 3.08 2.84 -3.20
N ASN A 157 3.09 1.73 -3.93
CA ASN A 157 2.08 1.44 -4.94
C ASN A 157 0.67 1.39 -4.34
N ALA A 158 0.51 0.81 -3.13
CA ALA A 158 -0.77 0.81 -2.43
C ALA A 158 -1.24 2.23 -2.07
N ALA A 159 -0.32 3.11 -1.65
CA ALA A 159 -0.64 4.52 -1.39
C ALA A 159 -1.06 5.24 -2.68
N ASP A 160 -0.36 5.02 -3.80
CA ASP A 160 -0.69 5.61 -5.10
C ASP A 160 -2.06 5.13 -5.61
N ILE A 161 -2.36 3.83 -5.48
CA ILE A 161 -3.68 3.27 -5.83
C ILE A 161 -4.79 3.95 -5.02
N ASN A 162 -4.62 4.07 -3.70
CA ASN A 162 -5.59 4.75 -2.84
C ASN A 162 -5.79 6.22 -3.23
N HIS A 163 -4.70 6.90 -3.58
CA HIS A 163 -4.75 8.28 -4.06
C HIS A 163 -5.55 8.38 -5.37
N PHE A 164 -5.21 7.58 -6.38
CA PHE A 164 -5.92 7.58 -7.66
C PHE A 164 -7.39 7.18 -7.53
N GLN A 165 -7.73 6.21 -6.69
CA GLN A 165 -9.12 5.85 -6.39
C GLN A 165 -9.90 7.03 -5.80
N THR A 166 -9.29 7.76 -4.88
CA THR A 166 -9.89 8.98 -4.30
C THR A 166 -10.10 10.04 -5.38
N SER A 167 -9.07 10.33 -6.18
CA SER A 167 -9.17 11.31 -7.27
C SER A 167 -10.24 10.93 -8.30
N ILE A 168 -10.36 9.65 -8.66
CA ILE A 168 -11.41 9.16 -9.56
C ILE A 168 -12.80 9.42 -8.97
N LYS A 169 -12.98 9.16 -7.67
CA LYS A 169 -14.25 9.40 -6.98
C LYS A 169 -14.61 10.89 -6.99
N ASP A 170 -13.65 11.76 -6.69
CA ASP A 170 -13.87 13.21 -6.67
C ASP A 170 -14.20 13.74 -8.06
N LEU A 171 -13.45 13.35 -9.09
CA LEU A 171 -13.71 13.72 -10.48
C LEU A 171 -15.08 13.24 -10.97
N ARG A 172 -15.51 12.03 -10.60
CA ARG A 172 -16.88 11.55 -10.89
C ARG A 172 -17.93 12.42 -10.21
N GLY A 173 -17.68 12.87 -8.98
CA GLY A 173 -18.54 13.82 -8.29
C GLY A 173 -18.64 15.16 -9.03
N GLU A 174 -17.51 15.71 -9.48
CA GLU A 174 -17.49 16.94 -10.27
C GLU A 174 -18.25 16.81 -11.59
N VAL A 175 -18.07 15.69 -12.32
CA VAL A 175 -18.82 15.44 -13.57
C VAL A 175 -20.32 15.46 -13.32
N ASN A 176 -20.81 14.72 -12.31
CA ASN A 176 -22.23 14.67 -11.98
C ASN A 176 -22.78 16.07 -11.61
N GLU A 177 -22.00 16.86 -10.87
CA GLU A 177 -22.40 18.22 -10.51
C GLU A 177 -22.45 19.15 -11.74
N LYS A 178 -21.47 19.04 -12.65
CA LYS A 178 -21.47 19.81 -13.90
C LYS A 178 -22.65 19.42 -14.80
N GLU A 179 -22.96 18.13 -14.91
CA GLU A 179 -24.14 17.66 -15.65
C GLU A 179 -25.43 18.23 -15.06
N ARG A 180 -25.57 18.26 -13.73
CA ARG A 180 -26.71 18.88 -13.05
C ARG A 180 -26.82 20.37 -13.38
N LEU A 181 -25.72 21.11 -13.29
CA LEU A 181 -25.68 22.55 -13.61
C LEU A 181 -26.01 22.83 -15.08
N ILE A 182 -25.55 21.98 -16.00
CA ILE A 182 -25.90 22.06 -17.43
C ILE A 182 -27.41 21.88 -17.61
N GLY A 183 -28.00 20.87 -16.96
CA GLY A 183 -29.46 20.66 -17.01
C GLY A 183 -30.26 21.86 -16.50
N GLU A 184 -29.84 22.47 -15.40
CA GLU A 184 -30.47 23.68 -14.87
C GLU A 184 -30.34 24.88 -15.82
N ALA A 185 -29.17 25.07 -16.42
CA ALA A 185 -28.93 26.12 -17.39
C ALA A 185 -29.79 25.94 -18.65
N GLN A 186 -29.88 24.72 -19.17
CA GLN A 186 -30.70 24.37 -20.33
C GLN A 186 -32.20 24.63 -20.07
N GLU A 187 -32.70 24.27 -18.88
CA GLU A 187 -34.11 24.55 -18.55
C GLU A 187 -34.37 26.06 -18.40
N LYS A 188 -33.42 26.81 -17.83
CA LYS A 188 -33.50 28.27 -17.77
C LYS A 188 -33.51 28.89 -19.16
N GLU A 189 -32.65 28.43 -20.06
CA GLU A 189 -32.61 28.86 -21.46
C GLU A 189 -33.92 28.53 -22.19
N ARG A 190 -34.47 27.33 -21.99
CA ARG A 190 -35.75 26.92 -22.57
C ARG A 190 -36.88 27.84 -22.13
N ARG A 191 -36.99 28.14 -20.83
CA ARG A 191 -37.99 29.06 -20.28
C ARG A 191 -37.86 30.47 -20.85
N ALA A 192 -36.63 31.00 -20.90
CA ALA A 192 -36.36 32.31 -21.47
C ALA A 192 -36.74 32.37 -22.96
N THR A 193 -36.42 31.32 -23.72
CA THR A 193 -36.76 31.21 -25.14
C THR A 193 -38.27 31.21 -25.37
N ILE A 194 -39.02 30.45 -24.56
CA ILE A 194 -40.49 30.42 -24.62
C ILE A 194 -41.07 31.81 -24.28
N GLY A 195 -40.57 32.44 -23.22
CA GLY A 195 -40.98 33.80 -22.84
C GLY A 195 -40.73 34.82 -23.95
N SER A 196 -39.54 34.79 -24.55
CA SER A 196 -39.16 35.65 -25.67
C SER A 196 -40.08 35.46 -26.87
N ARG A 197 -40.36 34.20 -27.25
CA ARG A 197 -41.32 33.88 -28.34
C ARG A 197 -42.72 34.40 -28.03
N SER A 198 -43.21 34.23 -26.79
CA SER A 198 -44.52 34.74 -26.38
C SER A 198 -44.60 36.26 -26.49
N LEU A 199 -43.58 36.98 -26.01
CA LEU A 199 -43.50 38.44 -26.11
C LEU A 199 -43.39 38.91 -27.56
N ALA A 200 -42.63 38.22 -28.41
CA ALA A 200 -42.53 38.53 -29.83
C ALA A 200 -43.89 38.42 -30.54
N THR A 201 -44.67 37.38 -30.23
CA THR A 201 -46.03 37.24 -30.75
C THR A 201 -46.94 38.37 -30.28
N LYS A 202 -46.93 38.71 -28.99
CA LYS A 202 -47.71 39.84 -28.45
C LYS A 202 -47.31 41.17 -29.10
N LEU A 203 -46.01 41.42 -29.27
CA LEU A 203 -45.55 42.63 -29.95
C LEU A 203 -46.02 42.70 -31.40
N LYS A 204 -46.08 41.56 -32.10
CA LYS A 204 -46.61 41.49 -33.46
C LYS A 204 -48.10 41.84 -33.48
N THR A 205 -48.91 41.27 -32.58
CA THR A 205 -50.35 41.55 -32.52
C THR A 205 -50.61 43.02 -32.20
N GLU A 206 -49.90 43.61 -31.23
CA GLU A 206 -50.04 45.04 -30.93
C GLU A 206 -49.65 45.94 -32.10
N LYS A 207 -48.59 45.58 -32.85
CA LYS A 207 -48.20 46.32 -34.07
C LYS A 207 -49.28 46.25 -35.16
N GLU A 208 -49.92 45.10 -35.32
CA GLU A 208 -51.03 44.92 -36.26
C GLU A 208 -52.26 45.74 -35.85
N GLU A 209 -52.58 45.77 -34.55
CA GLU A 209 -53.69 46.57 -34.02
C GLU A 209 -53.44 48.08 -34.17
N VAL A 210 -52.23 48.56 -33.88
CA VAL A 210 -51.84 49.97 -34.12
C VAL A 210 -51.99 50.33 -35.60
N ARG A 211 -51.57 49.45 -36.53
CA ARG A 211 -51.76 49.68 -37.98
C ARG A 211 -53.24 49.74 -38.36
N ARG A 212 -54.06 48.83 -37.80
CA ARG A 212 -55.50 48.78 -38.05
C ARG A 212 -56.18 50.07 -37.58
N LEU A 213 -55.88 50.52 -36.35
CA LEU A 213 -56.42 51.75 -35.78
C LEU A 213 -55.99 52.99 -36.56
N ASN A 214 -54.73 53.07 -36.98
CA ASN A 214 -54.24 54.17 -37.82
C ASN A 214 -54.96 54.23 -39.18
N SER A 215 -55.23 53.08 -39.81
CA SER A 215 -55.99 53.02 -41.06
C SER A 215 -57.41 53.57 -40.89
N ILE A 216 -58.10 53.18 -39.81
CA ILE A 216 -59.45 53.70 -39.48
C ILE A 216 -59.40 55.21 -39.25
N LEU A 217 -58.38 55.70 -38.54
CA LEU A 217 -58.24 57.14 -38.25
C LEU A 217 -58.00 57.94 -39.53
N GLN A 218 -57.16 57.45 -40.44
CA GLN A 218 -56.96 58.06 -41.76
C GLN A 218 -58.24 58.08 -42.61
N GLN A 219 -59.00 56.98 -42.59
CA GLN A 219 -60.29 56.91 -43.29
C GLN A 219 -61.29 57.94 -42.73
N ARG A 220 -61.36 58.08 -41.39
CA ARG A 220 -62.22 59.07 -40.74
C ARG A 220 -61.80 60.49 -41.05
N GLU A 221 -60.51 60.80 -41.04
CA GLU A 221 -60.00 62.12 -41.42
C GLU A 221 -60.37 62.43 -42.87
N ALA A 222 -60.13 61.51 -43.81
CA ALA A 222 -60.50 61.70 -45.21
C ALA A 222 -62.02 61.91 -45.39
N GLN A 223 -62.84 61.15 -44.67
CA GLN A 223 -64.30 61.31 -44.68
C GLN A 223 -64.71 62.67 -44.13
N HIS A 224 -64.13 63.11 -43.01
CA HIS A 224 -64.42 64.41 -42.42
C HIS A 224 -64.03 65.56 -43.35
N GLN A 225 -62.85 65.49 -43.97
CA GLN A 225 -62.39 66.46 -44.96
C GLN A 225 -63.33 66.52 -46.17
N HIS A 226 -63.84 65.38 -46.63
CA HIS A 226 -64.81 65.33 -47.71
C HIS A 226 -66.15 65.98 -47.29
N GLU A 227 -66.65 65.67 -46.09
CA GLU A 227 -67.88 66.27 -45.56
C GLU A 227 -67.77 67.79 -45.35
N LEU A 228 -66.61 68.28 -44.90
CA LEU A 228 -66.32 69.71 -44.77
C LEU A 228 -66.38 70.41 -46.13
N LYS A 229 -65.65 69.89 -47.13
CA LYS A 229 -65.67 70.44 -48.50
C LYS A 229 -67.06 70.45 -49.12
N LYS A 230 -67.86 69.40 -48.87
CA LYS A 230 -69.25 69.35 -49.34
C LYS A 230 -70.08 70.47 -48.72
N LYS A 231 -69.97 70.70 -47.41
CA LYS A 231 -70.67 71.81 -46.74
C LYS A 231 -70.20 73.18 -47.22
N GLU A 232 -68.92 73.34 -47.53
CA GLU A 232 -68.38 74.59 -48.11
C GLU A 232 -68.92 74.89 -49.51
N MET A 233 -69.31 73.86 -50.29
CA MET A 233 -69.91 74.03 -51.63
C MET A 233 -71.44 74.19 -51.60
N GLU A 234 -72.10 73.81 -50.50
CA GLU A 234 -73.56 73.89 -50.34
C GLU A 234 -74.03 75.20 -49.68
N ASN A 235 -73.10 76.03 -49.18
CA ASN A 235 -73.34 77.39 -48.65
C ASN A 235 -73.00 78.47 -49.67
#